data_AF-A0A509L6T5-F1
#
_entry.id   AF-A0A509L6T5-F1
#
_cell.length_a   1.000
_cell.length_b   1.000
_cell.length_c   1.000
_cell.angle_alpha   90.00
_cell.angle_beta   90.00
_cell.angle_gamma   90.00
#
_symmetry.space_group_name_H-M   'P 1'
#
loop_
_entity.id
_entity.type
_entity.pdbx_description
1 polymer ?
#
loop_
_entity_poly.entity_id
_entity_poly.type
_entity_poly.pdbx_seq_one_letter_code
_entity_poly.pdbx_strand_id
1 'polypeptide(L)' 'CTLTMSDDNFVKLFTGVMTSMQAFSSGKLSLDGDIMKSQLIEKIFDLNL' A
#
# COMPACT_ATOMS: atom_id res chain seq x y z
N CYS A 1 -4.87 10.61 -6.43
CA CYS A 1 -4.73 9.29 -5.80
C CYS A 1 -3.93 9.52 -4.54
N THR A 2 -4.57 9.35 -3.39
CA THR A 2 -3.98 9.59 -2.07
C THR A 2 -3.92 8.26 -1.36
N LEU A 3 -2.74 7.87 -0.87
CA LEU A 3 -2.57 6.70 -0.04
C LEU A 3 -2.51 7.13 1.42
N THR A 4 -3.33 6.49 2.25
CA THR A 4 -3.40 6.77 3.69
C THR A 4 -3.17 5.47 4.45
N MET A 5 -2.23 5.50 5.40
CA MET A 5 -1.96 4.42 6.35
C MET A 5 -1.35 5.01 7.64
N SER A 6 -1.25 4.18 8.68
CA SER A 6 -0.50 4.55 9.89
C SER A 6 1.01 4.33 9.72
N ASP A 7 1.80 5.10 10.48
CA ASP A 7 3.28 4.98 10.51
C ASP A 7 3.74 3.55 10.80
N ASP A 8 3.11 2.86 11.74
CA ASP A 8 3.44 1.47 12.07
C ASP A 8 3.25 0.52 10.87
N ASN A 9 2.20 0.73 10.07
CA ASN A 9 1.94 -0.09 8.90
C ASN A 9 2.87 0.27 7.74
N PHE A 10 3.28 1.54 7.65
CA PHE A 10 4.31 1.99 6.71
C PHE A 10 5.64 1.28 6.98
N VAL A 11 6.11 1.27 8.23
CA VAL A 11 7.35 0.56 8.60
C VAL A 11 7.24 -0.93 8.27
N LYS A 12 6.13 -1.59 8.63
CA LYS A 12 5.93 -3.02 8.35
C LYS A 12 5.92 -3.36 6.86
N LEU A 13 5.39 -2.47 6.02
CA LEU A 13 5.42 -2.62 4.57
C LEU A 13 6.86 -2.53 4.05
N PHE A 14 7.60 -1.51 4.45
CA PHE A 14 8.98 -1.30 4.00
C PHE A 14 9.98 -2.30 4.57
N THR A 15 9.72 -2.87 5.74
CA THR A 15 10.55 -3.95 6.31
C THR A 15 10.16 -5.34 5.82
N GLY A 16 9.20 -5.46 4.89
CA GLY A 16 8.74 -6.73 4.34
C GLY A 16 7.95 -7.62 5.32
N VAL A 17 7.49 -7.06 6.44
CA VAL A 17 6.69 -7.77 7.45
C VAL A 17 5.23 -7.90 7.00
N MET A 18 4.77 -7.03 6.10
CA MET A 18 3.44 -7.04 5.50
C MET A 18 3.54 -6.70 4.01
N THR A 19 2.73 -7.33 3.17
CA THR A 19 2.65 -6.98 1.75
C THR A 19 1.57 -5.92 1.49
N SER A 20 1.72 -5.15 0.42
CA SER A 20 0.76 -4.09 0.05
C SER A 20 -0.63 -4.62 -0.23
N MET A 21 -0.72 -5.83 -0.79
CA MET A 21 -1.99 -6.53 -0.98
C MET A 21 -2.68 -6.87 0.34
N GLN A 22 -1.91 -7.33 1.35
CA GLN A 22 -2.42 -7.60 2.69
C GLN A 22 -2.85 -6.31 3.39
N ALA A 23 -2.07 -5.23 3.27
CA ALA A 23 -2.40 -3.93 3.84
C ALA A 23 -3.69 -3.37 3.24
N PHE A 24 -3.85 -3.44 1.92
CA PHE A 24 -5.04 -2.98 1.21
C PHE A 24 -6.28 -3.82 1.55
N SER A 25 -6.17 -5.14 1.45
CA SER A 25 -7.31 -6.06 1.71
C SER A 25 -7.78 -6.04 3.17
N SER A 26 -6.90 -5.67 4.11
CA SER A 26 -7.24 -5.51 5.53
C SER A 26 -7.69 -4.09 5.91
N GLY A 27 -7.77 -3.17 4.95
CA GLY A 27 -8.14 -1.77 5.17
C GLY A 27 -7.06 -0.93 5.85
N LYS A 28 -5.86 -1.48 6.08
CA LYS A 28 -4.71 -0.80 6.68
C LYS A 28 -4.02 0.16 5.71
N LEU A 29 -4.27 -0.02 4.41
CA LEU A 29 -3.94 0.91 3.36
C LEU A 29 -5.24 1.36 2.68
N SER A 30 -5.56 2.64 2.84
CA SER A 30 -6.70 3.27 2.17
C SER A 30 -6.23 4.05 0.95
N LEU A 31 -7.10 4.06 -0.06
CA LEU A 31 -6.88 4.74 -1.32
C LEU A 31 -8.05 5.62 -1.67
N ASP A 32 -7.74 6.88 -1.89
CA ASP A 32 -8.71 7.88 -2.32
C ASP A 32 -8.38 8.41 -3.72
N GLY A 33 -9.42 8.69 -4.51
CA GLY A 33 -9.35 9.17 -5.89
C GLY A 33 -9.61 8.10 -6.95
N ASP A 34 -8.85 8.13 -8.04
CA ASP A 34 -9.06 7.28 -9.21
C ASP A 34 -8.66 5.82 -8.94
N ILE A 35 -9.66 4.99 -8.61
CA ILE A 35 -9.52 3.56 -8.33
C ILE A 35 -8.91 2.81 -9.54
N MET A 36 -9.11 3.26 -10.78
CA MET A 36 -8.46 2.59 -11.92
C MET A 36 -6.93 2.72 -11.87
N LYS A 37 -6.41 3.79 -11.25
CA LYS A 37 -4.96 3.93 -11.01
C LYS A 37 -4.46 3.11 -9.82
N SER A 38 -5.34 2.59 -8.97
CA SER A 38 -4.94 1.76 -7.83
C SER A 38 -4.37 0.41 -8.26
N GLN A 39 -4.64 -0.05 -9.49
CA GLN A 39 -3.98 -1.22 -10.07
C GLN A 39 -2.45 -1.04 -10.23
N LEU A 40 -1.96 0.21 -10.26
CA LEU A 40 -0.53 0.50 -10.35
C LEU A 40 0.19 0.45 -8.99
N ILE A 41 -0.55 0.26 -7.90
CA ILE A 41 -0.01 0.28 -6.53
C ILE A 41 0.85 -0.93 -6.27
N GLU A 42 0.46 -2.10 -6.78
CA GLU A 42 1.33 -3.26 -6.77
C GLU A 42 2.69 -2.91 -7.39
N LYS A 43 2.73 -2.19 -8.51
CA LYS A 43 3.99 -1.77 -9.15
C LYS A 43 4.78 -0.73 -8.34
N ILE A 44 4.13 0.10 -7.54
CA ILE A 44 4.81 1.08 -6.67
C ILE A 44 5.50 0.38 -5.52
N PHE A 45 4.89 -0.68 -4.97
CA PHE A 45 5.44 -1.40 -3.82
C PHE A 45 6.26 -2.65 -4.19
N ASP A 46 6.17 -3.12 -5.44
CA ASP A 46 7.03 -4.17 -6.02
C ASP A 46 8.33 -3.59 -6.58
N LEU A 47 8.57 -2.29 -6.39
CA LEU A 47 9.92 -1.70 -6.49
C LEU A 47 10.78 -2.29 -5.38
N ASN A 48 11.38 -3.45 -5.66
CA ASN A 48 12.58 -3.92 -4.98
C ASN A 48 13.64 -2.82 -5.10
N LEU A 49 13.75 -2.00 -4.06
CA LEU A 49 14.85 -1.07 -3.80
C LEU A 49 16.01 -1.81 -3.15
#